data_AF-A0A370AMS9-F1
#
_entry.id   AF-A0A370AMS9-F1
#
_cell.length_a   1.000
_cell.length_b   1.000
_cell.length_c   1.000
_cell.angle_alpha   90.00
_cell.angle_beta   90.00
_cell.angle_gamma   90.00
#
_symmetry.space_group_name_H-M   'P 1'
#
loop_
_entity.id
_entity.type
_entity.pdbx_description
1 polymer ?
#
loop_
_entity_poly.entity_id
_entity_poly.type
_entity_poly.pdbx_seq_one_letter_code
_entity_poly.pdbx_strand_id
1 'polypeptide(L)'
;MLIRSVIYWEVQWPGGLPEEEACSVNNLSGIPNKDGSFTIHFGGDPKIVNHLPISEGWNYMIRFYLPRKEILDGSWTFQGGMPKDAK
;
A
#
# COMPACT_ATOMS: atom_id res chain seq x y z
N MET A 1 -9.99 3.12 9.91
CA MET A 1 -10.21 3.16 8.45
C MET A 1 -10.01 1.75 7.90
N LEU A 2 -10.99 1.13 7.23
CA LEU A 2 -10.83 -0.24 6.71
C LEU A 2 -10.18 -0.20 5.33
N ILE A 3 -8.86 0.04 5.27
CA ILE A 3 -8.08 -0.33 4.09
C ILE A 3 -8.02 -1.85 4.11
N ARG A 4 -8.76 -2.53 3.22
CA ARG A 4 -8.78 -4.00 3.23
C ARG A 4 -7.63 -4.61 2.43
N SER A 5 -7.04 -3.92 1.46
CA SER A 5 -5.63 -4.14 1.07
C SER A 5 -5.04 -2.95 0.30
N VAL A 6 -3.75 -2.69 0.48
CA VAL A 6 -2.88 -2.01 -0.49
C VAL A 6 -2.05 -3.10 -1.13
N ILE A 7 -2.11 -3.19 -2.45
CA ILE A 7 -1.35 -4.14 -3.23
C ILE A 7 -0.40 -3.35 -4.11
N TYR A 8 0.87 -3.60 -3.89
CA TYR A 8 1.92 -3.23 -4.82
C TYR A 8 1.96 -4.26 -5.93
N TRP A 9 2.13 -3.83 -7.18
CA TRP A 9 2.54 -4.73 -8.23
C TRP A 9 3.73 -4.13 -8.98
N GLU A 10 4.64 -5.00 -9.37
CA GLU A 10 5.79 -4.65 -10.20
C GLU A 10 5.41 -4.75 -11.68
N VAL A 11 5.73 -3.74 -12.48
CA VAL A 11 5.69 -3.85 -13.95
C VAL A 11 7.09 -4.19 -14.43
N GLN A 12 7.49 -5.47 -14.31
CA GLN A 12 8.70 -5.95 -14.98
C GLN A 12 8.50 -7.38 -15.49
N TRP A 13 8.00 -7.50 -16.71
CA TRP A 13 8.42 -8.61 -17.55
C TRP A 13 9.78 -8.21 -18.18
N PRO A 14 10.89 -8.95 -17.99
CA PRO A 14 11.03 -10.34 -17.52
C PRO A 14 11.83 -10.49 -16.20
N GLY A 15 11.59 -9.64 -15.19
CA GLY A 15 12.51 -9.42 -14.05
C GLY A 15 12.44 -10.38 -12.86
N GLY A 16 11.43 -11.26 -12.78
CA GLY A 16 11.20 -12.12 -11.61
C GLY A 16 10.44 -11.42 -10.47
N LEU A 17 10.08 -12.17 -9.43
CA LEU A 17 9.41 -11.61 -8.23
C LEU A 17 10.44 -10.92 -7.32
N PRO A 18 10.02 -9.94 -6.50
CA PRO A 18 10.88 -9.39 -5.46
C PRO A 18 11.45 -10.51 -4.58
N GLU A 19 12.70 -10.37 -4.16
CA GLU A 19 13.38 -11.32 -3.27
C GLU A 19 12.73 -11.36 -1.87
N GLU A 20 11.96 -10.32 -1.53
CA GLU A 20 11.17 -10.20 -0.30
C GLU A 20 9.72 -10.68 -0.50
N GLU A 21 9.22 -11.51 0.41
CA GLU A 21 7.89 -12.14 0.34
C GLU A 21 6.70 -11.15 0.50
N ALA A 22 6.95 -9.89 0.87
CA ALA A 22 5.91 -8.92 1.21
C ALA A 22 5.48 -8.04 0.00
N CYS A 23 4.45 -8.47 -0.72
CA CYS A 23 3.87 -7.68 -1.84
C CYS A 23 2.60 -6.88 -1.46
N SER A 24 2.12 -6.96 -0.21
CA SER A 24 0.90 -6.27 0.21
C SER A 24 0.80 -6.02 1.71
N VAL A 25 0.13 -4.93 2.07
CA VAL A 25 -0.31 -4.64 3.44
C VAL A 25 -1.83 -4.57 3.46
N ASN A 26 -2.47 -5.22 4.44
CA ASN A 26 -3.91 -5.24 4.58
C ASN A 26 -4.34 -5.03 6.05
N ASN A 27 -5.64 -5.05 6.33
CA ASN A 27 -6.14 -4.83 7.68
C ASN A 27 -5.87 -6.01 8.65
N LEU A 28 -5.41 -7.16 8.15
CA LEU A 28 -5.05 -8.32 8.97
C LEU A 28 -3.54 -8.32 9.28
N SER A 29 -2.70 -7.94 8.32
CA SER A 29 -1.23 -7.93 8.47
C SER A 29 -0.64 -6.58 8.90
N GLY A 30 -1.33 -5.48 8.61
CA GLY A 30 -0.85 -4.14 8.89
C GLY A 30 -1.04 -3.74 10.35
N ILE A 31 -0.12 -2.92 10.84
CA ILE A 31 -0.21 -2.31 12.17
C ILE A 31 -0.83 -0.90 12.01
N PRO A 32 -1.99 -0.62 12.62
CA PRO A 32 -2.64 0.67 12.55
C PRO A 32 -2.00 1.70 13.50
N ASN A 33 -2.13 2.97 13.13
CA ASN A 33 -1.85 4.11 14.00
C ASN A 33 -2.88 4.21 15.13
N LYS A 34 -2.60 5.05 16.15
CA LYS A 34 -3.51 5.27 17.29
C LYS A 34 -4.91 5.77 16.89
N ASP A 35 -5.01 6.49 15.77
CA ASP A 35 -6.26 7.01 15.21
C ASP A 35 -6.97 6.00 14.27
N GLY A 36 -6.42 4.80 14.11
CA GLY A 36 -6.95 3.75 13.23
C GLY A 36 -6.71 4.00 11.73
N SER A 37 -5.86 4.95 11.37
CA SER A 37 -5.25 5.05 10.03
C SER A 37 -4.10 4.06 9.87
N PHE A 38 -3.59 3.89 8.65
CA PHE A 38 -2.41 3.08 8.38
C PHE A 38 -1.38 3.95 7.67
N THR A 39 -0.12 3.82 8.11
CA THR A 39 1.04 4.34 7.38
C THR A 39 1.70 3.18 6.66
N ILE A 40 1.90 3.29 5.35
CA ILE A 40 2.60 2.31 4.52
C ILE A 40 3.92 2.93 4.08
N HIS A 41 5.03 2.22 4.29
CA HIS A 41 6.36 2.67 3.90
C HIS A 41 6.80 1.94 2.64
N PHE A 42 6.91 2.68 1.54
CA PHE A 42 7.39 2.15 0.26
C PHE A 42 8.90 2.34 0.18
N GLY A 43 9.66 1.24 0.10
CA GLY A 43 11.12 1.23 0.13
C GLY A 43 11.72 1.72 1.45
N GLY A 44 13.03 2.03 1.43
CA GLY A 44 13.76 2.51 2.60
C GLY A 44 14.20 1.38 3.53
N ASP A 45 14.05 1.57 4.84
CA ASP A 45 14.48 0.59 5.86
C ASP A 45 13.49 -0.58 5.94
N PRO A 46 13.90 -1.84 5.64
CA PRO A 46 13.01 -3.00 5.66
C PRO A 46 12.52 -3.38 7.07
N LYS A 47 13.08 -2.78 8.13
CA LYS A 47 12.65 -3.02 9.51
C LYS A 47 11.50 -2.12 9.95
N ILE A 48 11.13 -1.13 9.13
CA ILE A 48 10.02 -0.23 9.45
C ILE A 48 8.69 -0.97 9.35
N VAL A 49 7.75 -0.60 10.21
CA VAL A 49 6.41 -1.20 10.24
C VAL A 49 5.67 -0.99 8.91
N ASN A 50 4.91 -1.99 8.44
CA ASN A 50 4.18 -1.89 7.16
C ASN A 50 5.09 -1.51 5.97
N HIS A 51 6.33 -2.01 5.95
CA HIS A 51 7.25 -1.89 4.82
C HIS A 51 6.73 -2.67 3.60
N LEU A 52 6.80 -2.04 2.45
CA LEU A 52 6.67 -2.69 1.14
C LEU A 52 7.92 -2.36 0.32
N PRO A 53 8.70 -3.37 -0.11
CA PRO A 53 9.77 -3.16 -1.06
C PRO A 53 9.21 -2.60 -2.37
N ILE A 54 10.00 -1.78 -3.04
CA ILE A 54 9.67 -1.19 -4.34
C ILE A 54 10.84 -1.35 -5.31
N SER A 55 10.53 -1.56 -6.58
CA SER A 55 11.50 -1.55 -7.69
C SER A 55 11.32 -0.33 -8.59
N GLU A 56 12.27 -0.09 -9.50
CA GLU A 56 12.13 1.01 -10.47
C GLU A 56 10.90 0.78 -11.37
N GLY A 57 10.13 1.85 -11.64
CA GLY A 57 8.92 1.75 -12.47
C GLY A 57 7.71 1.11 -11.78
N TRP A 58 7.75 0.95 -10.46
CA TRP A 58 6.67 0.37 -9.69
C TRP A 58 5.36 1.18 -9.70
N ASN A 59 4.28 0.50 -9.33
CA ASN A 59 3.00 1.14 -9.05
C ASN A 59 2.24 0.41 -7.94
N TYR A 60 1.14 1.01 -7.48
CA TYR A 60 0.29 0.44 -6.45
C TYR A 60 -1.19 0.57 -6.78
N MET A 61 -1.97 -0.27 -6.12
CA MET A 61 -3.42 -0.22 -6.13
C MET A 61 -3.95 -0.37 -4.71
N ILE A 62 -5.02 0.35 -4.42
CA ILE A 62 -5.76 0.23 -3.16
C ILE A 62 -7.04 -0.53 -3.46
N ARG A 63 -7.28 -1.62 -2.74
CA ARG A 63 -8.52 -2.41 -2.85
C ARG A 63 -9.37 -2.21 -1.61
N PHE A 64 -10.62 -1.81 -1.83
CA PHE A 64 -11.65 -1.80 -0.83
C PHE A 64 -12.58 -3.00 -1.05
N TYR A 65 -12.73 -3.85 -0.05
CA TYR A 65 -13.75 -4.89 -0.04
C TYR A 65 -14.94 -4.38 0.77
N LEU A 66 -16.13 -4.32 0.16
CA LEU A 66 -17.33 -3.71 0.75
C LEU A 66 -17.05 -2.27 1.24
N PRO A 67 -16.70 -1.34 0.31
CA PRO A 67 -16.50 0.06 0.66
C PRO A 67 -17.77 0.65 1.28
N ARG A 68 -17.60 1.57 2.23
CA ARG A 68 -18.72 2.34 2.78
C ARG A 68 -19.26 3.30 1.73
N LYS A 69 -20.48 3.79 1.95
CA LYS A 69 -21.20 4.68 1.03
C LYS A 69 -20.37 5.91 0.64
N GLU A 70 -19.61 6.49 1.57
CA GLU A 70 -18.83 7.72 1.32
C GLU A 70 -17.72 7.54 0.28
N ILE A 71 -17.21 6.31 0.14
CA ILE A 71 -16.22 5.97 -0.89
C ILE A 71 -16.92 5.82 -2.25
N LEU A 72 -18.13 5.25 -2.27
CA LEU A 72 -18.89 4.99 -3.50
C LEU A 72 -19.50 6.25 -4.09
N ASP A 73 -19.93 7.20 -3.26
CA ASP A 73 -20.51 8.47 -3.69
C ASP A 73 -19.50 9.62 -3.78
N GLY A 74 -18.22 9.36 -3.49
CA GLY A 74 -17.13 10.31 -3.65
C GLY A 74 -17.07 11.42 -2.60
N SER A 75 -17.92 11.39 -1.56
CA SER A 75 -17.86 12.36 -0.45
C SER A 75 -16.60 12.20 0.42
N TRP A 76 -15.95 11.02 0.36
CA TRP A 76 -14.64 10.80 0.93
C TRP A 76 -13.57 10.74 -0.16
N THR A 77 -12.47 11.49 0.03
CA THR A 77 -11.31 11.47 -0.85
C THR A 77 -10.13 10.80 -0.15
N PHE A 78 -9.46 9.89 -0.86
CA PHE A 78 -8.21 9.31 -0.40
C PHE A 78 -7.14 10.39 -0.25
N GLN A 79 -6.52 10.45 0.93
CA GLN A 79 -5.53 11.48 1.29
C GLN A 79 -4.08 11.03 1.02
N GLY A 80 -3.85 9.85 0.44
CA GLY A 80 -2.50 9.40 0.13
C GLY A 80 -2.01 9.98 -1.19
N GLY A 81 -0.83 10.57 -1.16
CA GLY A 81 -0.10 10.96 -2.37
C GLY A 81 0.61 9.77 -3.02
N MET A 82 1.01 9.95 -4.28
CA MET A 82 2.06 9.10 -4.86
C MET A 82 3.34 9.32 -4.05
N PRO A 83 4.14 8.28 -3.74
CA PRO A 83 5.43 8.50 -3.10
C PRO A 83 6.27 9.40 -3.99
N LYS A 84 6.74 10.50 -3.37
CA LYS A 84 7.63 11.43 -4.03
C LYS A 84 9.01 10.78 -4.04
N ASP A 85 9.55 10.60 -5.23
CA ASP A 85 10.95 10.23 -5.45
C ASP A 85 11.43 9.07 -4.56
N ALA A 86 10.89 7.88 -4.84
CA ALA A 86 11.45 6.63 -4.35
C ALA A 86 12.89 6.48 -4.88
N LYS A 87 13.87 6.82 -4.04
CA LYS A 87 15.29 6.46 -4.19
C LYS A 87 15.82 5.93 -2.88
#